data_AF-A0A6S6TP94-F1
#
_entry.id   AF-A0A6S6TP94-F1
#
_cell.length_a   1.000
_cell.length_b   1.000
_cell.length_c   1.000
_cell.angle_alpha   90.00
_cell.angle_beta   90.00
_cell.angle_gamma   90.00
#
_symmetry.space_group_name_H-M   'P 1'
#
loop_
_entity.id
_entity.type
_entity.pdbx_description
1 polymer ?
#
loop_
_entity_poly.entity_id
_entity_poly.type
_entity_poly.pdbx_seq_one_letter_code
_entity_poly.pdbx_strand_id
1 'polypeptide(L)'
;MLELINNVMARVTNFITVLSDELNPLPIEILLGGSLWFFTLYFVSRWFKAYVIRLLLFIAGVSLIYSVMGRSHIITSVDLYAGLGLAIPHIEIVEITYLILRERTLFLVDKIIEIFYLIISPFIWFYQKLSNIFYFLQIKQTQRSEKKAEKEYYKEEFKREQEKARAEEQARYDEADIKEQNKREKEYKYKKKEKEKEKEKPQQPKEEPKTYSRWDSSNPYEVLGISENSTKQEIKKAYRNLAKIYHPDLTLTKEEEYTVILQKINKAYEVLK
;
A
#
# COMPACT_ATOMS: atom_id res chain seq x y z
N MET A 1 -27.86 36.56 42.29
CA MET A 1 -28.10 37.48 41.13
C MET A 1 -29.56 37.90 41.07
N LEU A 2 -30.51 36.97 40.84
CA LEU A 2 -31.95 37.30 40.79
C LEU A 2 -32.50 37.97 42.05
N GLU A 3 -32.17 37.46 43.24
CA GLU A 3 -32.61 38.03 44.53
C GLU A 3 -32.08 39.46 44.76
N LEU A 4 -30.81 39.70 44.41
CA LEU A 4 -30.20 41.04 44.48
C LEU A 4 -30.91 42.01 43.54
N ILE A 5 -31.19 41.59 42.31
CA ILE A 5 -31.91 42.38 41.31
C ILE A 5 -33.32 42.72 41.82
N ASN A 6 -34.04 41.75 42.36
CA ASN A 6 -35.37 41.96 42.91
C ASN A 6 -35.37 42.95 44.09
N ASN A 7 -34.38 42.86 44.98
CA ASN A 7 -34.23 43.79 46.10
C ASN A 7 -33.90 45.21 45.65
N VAL A 8 -33.07 45.37 44.62
CA VAL A 8 -32.77 46.68 44.02
C VAL A 8 -34.03 47.25 43.37
N MET A 9 -34.73 46.46 42.57
CA MET A 9 -35.96 46.88 41.90
C MET A 9 -37.03 47.31 42.89
N ALA A 10 -37.23 46.57 43.99
CA ALA A 10 -38.18 46.95 45.03
C ALA A 10 -37.85 48.32 45.68
N ARG A 11 -36.55 48.60 45.91
CA ARG A 11 -36.11 49.91 46.42
C ARG A 11 -36.30 51.03 45.40
N VAL A 12 -36.05 50.76 44.13
CA VAL A 12 -36.29 51.74 43.06
C VAL A 12 -37.78 52.06 42.93
N THR A 13 -38.64 51.04 42.99
CA THR A 13 -40.09 51.23 42.95
C THR A 13 -40.56 52.05 44.16
N ASN A 14 -40.10 51.73 45.37
CA ASN A 14 -40.41 52.49 46.58
C ASN A 14 -39.92 53.94 46.49
N PHE A 15 -38.71 54.15 45.97
CA PHE A 15 -38.18 55.49 45.72
C PHE A 15 -39.09 56.31 44.81
N ILE A 16 -39.53 55.74 43.67
CA ILE A 16 -40.40 56.44 42.72
C ILE A 16 -41.76 56.79 43.36
N THR A 17 -42.35 55.87 44.12
CA THR A 17 -43.64 56.10 44.78
C THR A 17 -43.55 57.19 45.84
N VAL A 18 -42.56 57.11 46.74
CA VAL A 18 -42.37 58.09 47.82
C VAL A 18 -42.02 59.46 47.27
N LEU A 19 -41.17 59.52 46.23
CA LEU A 19 -40.81 60.79 45.59
C LEU A 19 -42.03 61.50 45.00
N SER A 20 -42.93 60.74 44.36
CA SER A 20 -44.18 61.26 43.80
C SER A 20 -45.10 61.84 44.89
N ASP A 21 -45.12 61.23 46.08
CA ASP A 21 -45.95 61.65 47.20
C ASP A 21 -45.37 62.88 47.94
N GLU A 22 -44.04 62.96 48.06
CA GLU A 22 -43.33 64.07 48.73
C GLU A 22 -43.23 65.35 47.89
N LEU A 23 -43.62 65.34 46.61
CA LEU A 23 -43.58 66.50 45.72
C LEU A 23 -44.64 67.58 46.04
N ASN A 24 -45.51 67.37 47.04
CA ASN A 24 -46.44 68.35 47.58
C ASN A 24 -45.81 69.17 48.73
N PRO A 25 -46.15 70.46 48.88
CA PRO A 25 -45.15 71.52 49.09
C PRO A 25 -44.19 71.23 50.25
N LEU A 26 -42.94 70.98 49.87
CA LEU A 26 -41.82 70.81 50.79
C LEU A 26 -41.53 72.12 51.53
N PRO A 27 -41.24 72.08 52.85
CA PRO A 27 -40.81 73.25 53.58
C PRO A 27 -39.50 73.79 53.00
N ILE A 28 -39.45 75.10 52.74
CA ILE A 28 -38.24 75.78 52.23
C ILE A 28 -37.03 75.54 53.14
N GLU A 29 -37.24 75.44 54.45
CA GLU A 29 -36.19 75.17 55.45
C GLU A 29 -35.46 73.85 55.18
N ILE A 30 -36.20 72.80 54.80
CA ILE A 30 -35.63 71.48 54.51
C ILE A 30 -34.83 71.52 53.21
N LEU A 31 -35.34 72.22 52.19
CA LEU A 31 -34.64 72.42 50.94
C LEU A 31 -33.34 73.21 51.12
N LEU A 32 -33.37 74.26 51.94
CA LEU A 32 -32.18 75.06 52.26
C LEU A 32 -31.15 74.25 53.06
N GLY A 33 -31.60 73.48 54.06
CA GLY A 33 -30.75 72.60 54.85
C GLY A 33 -30.10 71.50 54.00
N GLY A 34 -30.89 70.84 53.15
CA GLY A 34 -30.41 69.84 52.20
C GLY A 34 -29.42 70.43 51.19
N SER A 35 -29.75 71.59 50.60
CA SER A 35 -28.86 72.29 49.67
C SER A 35 -27.53 72.67 50.31
N LEU A 36 -27.53 73.09 51.58
CA LEU A 36 -26.30 73.39 52.32
C LEU A 36 -25.40 72.15 52.45
N TRP A 37 -25.97 71.00 52.84
CA TRP A 37 -25.23 69.74 52.91
C TRP A 37 -24.72 69.26 51.55
N PHE A 38 -25.53 69.44 50.50
CA PHE A 38 -25.11 69.16 49.13
C PHE A 38 -23.92 70.00 48.73
N PHE A 39 -24.02 71.34 48.81
CA PHE A 39 -22.97 72.24 48.33
C PHE A 39 -21.69 72.12 49.17
N THR A 40 -21.79 71.98 50.50
CA THR A 40 -20.62 71.80 51.36
C THR A 40 -19.82 70.56 50.95
N LEU A 41 -20.48 69.40 50.83
CA LEU A 41 -19.81 68.16 50.43
C LEU A 41 -19.38 68.17 48.96
N TYR A 42 -20.14 68.83 48.09
CA TYR A 42 -19.77 69.05 46.68
C TYR A 42 -18.46 69.80 46.54
N PHE A 43 -18.26 70.90 47.28
CA PHE A 43 -17.04 71.68 47.18
C PHE A 43 -15.86 71.02 47.91
N VAL A 44 -16.09 70.45 49.10
CA VAL A 44 -15.04 69.78 49.89
C VAL A 44 -14.51 68.54 49.16
N SER A 45 -15.38 67.72 48.57
CA SER A 45 -14.95 66.52 47.83
C SER A 45 -14.07 66.85 46.61
N ARG A 46 -14.25 68.03 46.00
CA ARG A 46 -13.42 68.50 44.88
C ARG A 46 -11.99 68.88 45.25
N TRP A 47 -11.70 69.10 46.54
CA TRP A 47 -10.34 69.44 46.99
C TRP A 47 -9.36 68.28 46.81
N PHE A 48 -9.86 67.05 46.87
CA PHE A 48 -9.05 65.86 46.70
C PHE A 48 -8.69 65.70 45.22
N LYS A 49 -7.40 65.57 44.90
CA LYS A 49 -6.90 65.32 43.53
C LYS A 49 -6.55 63.86 43.27
N ALA A 50 -6.26 63.09 44.32
CA ALA A 50 -5.89 61.69 44.19
C ALA A 50 -7.07 60.85 43.70
N TYR A 51 -6.84 60.07 42.65
CA TYR A 51 -7.84 59.23 42.00
C TYR A 51 -8.54 58.26 42.98
N VAL A 52 -7.76 57.57 43.81
CA VAL A 52 -8.29 56.58 44.78
C VAL A 52 -9.23 57.24 45.78
N ILE A 53 -8.88 58.43 46.27
CA ILE A 53 -9.72 59.17 47.23
C ILE A 53 -11.05 59.56 46.57
N ARG A 54 -11.00 60.08 45.35
CA ARG A 54 -12.21 60.45 44.62
C ARG A 54 -13.11 59.25 44.30
N LEU A 55 -12.53 58.09 43.98
CA LEU A 55 -13.29 56.84 43.79
C LEU A 55 -13.97 56.39 45.09
N LEU A 56 -13.27 56.48 46.22
CA LEU A 56 -13.84 56.16 47.54
C LEU A 56 -14.99 57.12 47.90
N LEU A 57 -14.83 58.42 47.63
CA LEU A 57 -15.88 59.41 47.85
C LEU A 57 -17.10 59.14 46.96
N PHE A 58 -16.88 58.75 45.69
CA PHE A 58 -17.95 58.34 44.79
C PHE A 58 -18.71 57.12 45.34
N ILE A 59 -18.00 56.07 45.76
CA ILE A 59 -18.59 54.86 46.34
C ILE A 59 -19.36 55.20 47.63
N ALA A 60 -18.78 56.02 48.51
CA ALA A 60 -19.44 56.46 49.73
C ALA A 60 -20.73 57.25 49.43
N GLY A 61 -20.69 58.15 48.44
CA GLY A 61 -21.86 58.91 47.99
C GLY A 61 -22.98 58.01 47.45
N VAL A 62 -22.64 57.06 46.56
CA VAL A 62 -23.59 56.07 46.04
C VAL A 62 -24.15 55.18 47.16
N SER A 63 -23.33 54.77 48.13
CA SER A 63 -23.76 53.98 49.28
C SER A 63 -24.76 54.74 50.15
N LEU A 64 -24.55 56.05 50.37
CA LEU A 64 -25.49 56.90 51.10
C LEU A 64 -26.83 57.00 50.37
N ILE A 65 -26.81 57.28 49.06
CA ILE A 65 -28.03 57.33 48.22
C ILE A 65 -28.79 56.01 48.30
N TYR A 66 -28.09 54.87 48.19
CA TYR A 66 -28.68 53.54 48.27
C TYR A 66 -29.34 53.25 49.63
N SER A 67 -28.77 53.79 50.72
CA SER A 67 -29.34 53.65 52.07
C SER A 67 -30.64 54.44 52.26
N VAL A 68 -30.85 55.50 51.48
CA VAL A 68 -32.03 56.36 51.55
C VAL A 68 -33.20 55.81 50.73
N MET A 69 -32.94 55.12 49.62
CA MET A 69 -33.98 54.61 48.70
C MET A 69 -35.05 53.70 49.34
N GLY A 70 -34.82 53.17 50.55
CA GLY A 70 -35.81 52.38 51.30
C GLY A 70 -36.59 53.14 52.38
N ARG A 71 -36.37 54.45 52.54
CA ARG A 71 -37.00 55.26 53.61
C ARG A 71 -38.35 55.79 53.18
N SER A 72 -39.21 56.06 54.15
CA SER A 72 -40.53 56.69 53.93
C SER A 72 -40.43 58.16 53.59
N HIS A 73 -39.30 58.81 53.92
CA HIS A 73 -39.02 60.19 53.57
C HIS A 73 -37.65 60.32 52.95
N ILE A 74 -37.60 60.71 51.68
CA ILE A 74 -36.40 60.62 50.84
C ILE A 74 -35.85 62.01 50.61
N ILE A 75 -36.68 62.94 50.15
CA ILE A 75 -36.29 64.32 49.81
C ILE A 75 -35.89 65.10 51.05
N THR A 76 -36.42 64.76 52.22
CA THR A 76 -36.10 65.45 53.48
C THR A 76 -34.84 64.92 54.15
N SER A 77 -34.26 63.82 53.65
CA SER A 77 -33.11 63.18 54.29
C SER A 77 -31.80 63.91 53.96
N VAL A 78 -31.05 64.27 54.99
CA VAL A 78 -29.70 64.86 54.85
C VAL A 78 -28.77 63.91 54.07
N ASP A 79 -28.92 62.61 54.30
CA ASP A 79 -28.12 61.55 53.67
C ASP A 79 -28.25 61.55 52.13
N LEU A 80 -29.41 61.94 51.57
CA LEU A 80 -29.59 62.05 50.12
C LEU A 80 -28.73 63.18 49.56
N TYR A 81 -28.82 64.37 50.15
CA TYR A 81 -28.05 65.54 49.69
C TYR A 81 -26.55 65.35 49.92
N ALA A 82 -26.18 64.73 51.04
CA ALA A 82 -24.79 64.38 51.31
C ALA A 82 -24.25 63.34 50.31
N GLY A 83 -25.05 62.31 50.01
CA GLY A 83 -24.71 61.31 49.02
C GLY A 83 -24.56 61.89 47.61
N LEU A 84 -25.47 62.77 47.20
CA LEU A 84 -25.39 63.50 45.92
C LEU A 84 -24.18 64.43 45.87
N GLY A 85 -23.89 65.16 46.95
CA GLY A 85 -22.74 66.06 47.06
C GLY A 85 -21.40 65.34 46.96
N LEU A 86 -21.32 64.09 47.44
CA LEU A 86 -20.12 63.25 47.32
C LEU A 86 -20.00 62.53 45.96
N ALA A 87 -21.12 62.13 45.35
CA ALA A 87 -21.11 61.34 44.12
C ALA A 87 -20.96 62.19 42.85
N ILE A 88 -21.71 63.30 42.72
CA ILE A 88 -21.78 64.08 41.48
C ILE A 88 -20.40 64.60 41.00
N PRO A 89 -19.55 65.17 41.87
CA PRO A 89 -18.24 65.70 41.46
C PRO A 89 -17.26 64.64 40.90
N HIS A 90 -17.59 63.36 41.05
CA HIS A 90 -16.69 62.25 40.74
C HIS A 90 -17.28 61.29 39.70
N ILE A 91 -18.38 61.65 39.04
CA ILE A 91 -19.00 60.81 38.01
C ILE A 91 -18.07 60.53 36.82
N GLU A 92 -17.27 61.53 36.41
CA GLU A 92 -16.27 61.42 35.34
C GLU A 92 -15.21 60.34 35.63
N ILE A 93 -14.96 60.05 36.91
CA ILE A 93 -13.97 59.04 37.31
C ILE A 93 -14.47 57.64 37.00
N VAL A 94 -15.79 57.40 37.02
CA VAL A 94 -16.34 56.11 36.64
C VAL A 94 -16.02 55.79 35.19
N GLU A 95 -16.17 56.78 34.31
CA GLU A 95 -15.84 56.64 32.88
C GLU A 95 -14.34 56.39 32.68
N ILE A 96 -13.49 57.19 33.33
CA ILE A 96 -12.03 56.99 33.28
C ILE A 96 -11.64 55.61 33.85
N THR A 97 -12.24 55.19 34.96
CA THR A 97 -12.01 53.87 35.58
C THR A 97 -12.35 52.75 34.61
N TYR A 98 -13.51 52.85 33.96
CA TYR A 98 -13.97 51.88 32.98
C TYR A 98 -13.02 51.81 31.77
N LEU A 99 -12.59 52.95 31.24
CA LEU A 99 -11.63 53.01 30.13
C LEU A 99 -10.28 52.38 30.50
N ILE A 100 -9.72 52.72 31.66
CA ILE A 100 -8.46 52.15 32.17
C ILE A 100 -8.58 50.63 32.35
N LEU A 101 -9.68 50.16 32.94
CA LEU A 101 -9.94 48.73 33.13
C LEU A 101 -10.05 48.02 31.77
N ARG A 102 -10.80 48.59 30.83
CA ARG A 102 -10.99 48.03 29.48
C ARG A 102 -9.68 47.90 28.73
N GLU A 103 -8.87 48.96 28.69
CA GLU A 103 -7.56 48.94 28.03
C GLU A 103 -6.63 47.90 28.66
N ARG A 104 -6.59 47.83 29.99
CA ARG A 104 -5.80 46.82 30.70
C ARG A 104 -6.27 45.39 30.43
N THR A 105 -7.59 45.15 30.36
CA THR A 105 -8.11 43.83 30.03
C THR A 105 -7.77 43.41 28.61
N LEU A 106 -7.85 44.32 27.65
CA LEU A 106 -7.46 44.05 26.26
C LEU A 106 -5.97 43.72 26.17
N PHE A 107 -5.12 44.53 26.81
CA PHE A 107 -3.68 44.25 26.89
C PHE A 107 -3.37 42.87 27.50
N LEU A 108 -4.04 42.51 28.60
CA LEU A 108 -3.84 41.20 29.23
C LEU A 108 -4.30 40.04 28.33
N VAL A 109 -5.45 40.19 27.67
CA VAL A 109 -5.96 39.18 26.72
C VAL A 109 -4.99 39.01 25.56
N ASP A 110 -4.51 40.09 24.97
CA ASP A 110 -3.53 40.05 23.86
C ASP A 110 -2.25 39.33 24.29
N LYS A 111 -1.76 39.61 25.51
CA LYS A 111 -0.56 38.93 26.05
C LYS A 111 -0.80 37.46 26.35
N ILE A 112 -1.99 37.08 26.83
CA ILE A 112 -2.35 35.67 27.02
C ILE A 112 -2.37 34.93 25.67
N ILE A 113 -2.96 35.54 24.64
CA ILE A 113 -2.98 34.99 23.29
C ILE A 113 -1.56 34.81 22.74
N GLU A 114 -0.70 35.81 22.90
CA GLU A 114 0.70 35.75 22.47
C GLU A 114 1.46 34.60 23.14
N ILE A 115 1.30 34.43 24.46
CA ILE A 115 1.88 33.32 25.22
C ILE A 115 1.32 31.97 24.73
N PHE A 116 0.02 31.90 24.46
CA PHE A 116 -0.61 30.68 23.96
C PHE A 116 -0.06 30.27 22.60
N TYR A 117 0.11 31.21 21.67
CA TYR A 117 0.78 30.96 20.40
C TYR A 117 2.24 30.54 20.59
N LEU A 118 2.98 31.20 21.48
CA LEU A 118 4.36 30.83 21.78
C LEU A 118 4.47 29.37 22.26
N ILE A 119 3.53 28.93 23.11
CA ILE A 119 3.50 27.56 23.63
C ILE A 119 3.08 26.58 22.53
N ILE A 120 2.06 26.87 21.73
CA ILE A 120 1.47 25.93 20.78
C ILE A 120 2.26 25.82 19.48
N SER A 121 2.85 26.91 18.99
CA SER A 121 3.64 26.92 17.75
C SER A 121 4.69 25.80 17.65
N PRO A 122 5.52 25.50 18.67
CA PRO A 122 6.47 24.39 18.59
C PRO A 122 5.78 23.02 18.48
N PHE A 123 4.61 22.82 19.11
CA PHE A 123 3.85 21.58 18.97
C PHE A 123 3.24 21.42 17.59
N ILE A 124 2.72 22.50 16.99
CA ILE A 124 2.22 22.49 15.62
C ILE A 124 3.35 22.13 14.66
N TRP A 125 4.51 22.78 14.79
CA TRP A 125 5.68 22.47 13.97
C TRP A 125 6.16 21.03 14.16
N PHE A 126 6.20 20.54 15.39
CA PHE A 126 6.60 19.18 15.72
C PHE A 126 5.63 18.15 15.13
N TYR A 127 4.33 18.38 15.26
CA TYR A 127 3.29 17.56 14.65
C TYR A 127 3.43 17.50 13.12
N GLN A 128 3.67 18.65 12.47
CA GLN A 128 3.94 18.70 11.03
C GLN A 128 5.22 17.93 10.65
N LYS A 129 6.28 17.98 11.48
CA LYS A 129 7.48 17.19 11.22
C LYS A 129 7.24 15.69 11.39
N LEU A 130 6.51 15.30 12.44
CA LEU A 130 6.12 13.90 12.63
C LEU A 130 5.26 13.39 11.47
N SER A 131 4.24 14.13 11.05
CA SER A 131 3.36 13.72 9.96
C SER A 131 4.13 13.53 8.65
N ASN A 132 5.07 14.43 8.33
CA ASN A 132 5.95 14.30 7.17
C ASN A 132 6.83 13.03 7.23
N ILE A 133 7.35 12.68 8.41
CA ILE A 133 8.13 11.45 8.62
C ILE A 133 7.25 10.22 8.40
N PHE A 134 6.04 10.20 8.98
CA PHE A 134 5.09 9.09 8.80
C PHE A 134 4.73 8.90 7.33
N TYR A 135 4.41 9.98 6.62
CA TYR A 135 4.10 9.93 5.18
C TYR A 135 5.26 9.33 4.37
N PHE A 136 6.49 9.77 4.66
CA PHE A 136 7.68 9.22 4.02
C PHE A 136 7.91 7.72 4.33
N LEU A 137 7.70 7.31 5.58
CA LEU A 137 7.82 5.90 5.98
C LEU A 137 6.78 5.04 5.27
N GLN A 138 5.54 5.52 5.15
CA GLN A 138 4.47 4.82 4.45
C GLN A 138 4.82 4.61 2.98
N ILE A 139 5.30 5.64 2.27
CA ILE A 139 5.76 5.51 0.88
C ILE A 139 6.87 4.46 0.76
N LYS A 140 7.87 4.50 1.66
CA LYS A 140 8.96 3.51 1.66
C LYS A 140 8.47 2.09 1.89
N GLN A 141 7.47 1.90 2.75
CA GLN A 141 6.89 0.60 3.00
C GLN A 141 6.16 0.07 1.74
N THR A 142 5.36 0.92 1.09
CA THR A 142 4.66 0.57 -0.15
C THR A 142 5.64 0.17 -1.27
N GLN A 143 6.70 0.95 -1.47
CA GLN A 143 7.72 0.62 -2.47
C GLN A 143 8.45 -0.70 -2.16
N ARG A 144 8.67 -1.01 -0.88
CA ARG A 144 9.27 -2.29 -0.48
C ARG A 144 8.33 -3.46 -0.76
N SER A 145 7.02 -3.32 -0.50
CA SER A 145 6.05 -4.36 -0.83
C SER A 145 5.90 -4.57 -2.33
N GLU A 146 5.87 -3.50 -3.13
CA GLU A 146 5.81 -3.59 -4.60
C GLU A 146 7.03 -4.30 -5.18
N LYS A 147 8.24 -3.90 -4.77
CA LYS A 147 9.47 -4.58 -5.21
C LYS A 147 9.54 -6.04 -4.79
N LYS A 148 8.94 -6.39 -3.65
CA LYS A 148 8.86 -7.79 -3.19
C LYS A 148 7.90 -8.58 -4.08
N ALA A 149 6.70 -8.03 -4.34
CA ALA A 149 5.70 -8.63 -5.21
C ALA A 149 6.22 -8.81 -6.65
N GLU A 150 6.93 -7.81 -7.18
CA GLU A 150 7.54 -7.87 -8.50
C GLU A 150 8.57 -9.01 -8.62
N LYS A 151 9.47 -9.14 -7.64
CA LYS A 151 10.44 -10.24 -7.60
C LYS A 151 9.77 -11.60 -7.50
N GLU A 152 8.68 -11.70 -6.75
CA GLU A 152 7.93 -12.93 -6.56
C GLU A 152 7.21 -13.33 -7.86
N TYR A 153 6.60 -12.36 -8.55
CA TYR A 153 6.00 -12.54 -9.87
C TYR A 153 6.99 -13.09 -10.91
N TYR A 154 8.15 -12.43 -11.10
CA TYR A 154 9.15 -12.91 -12.06
C TYR A 154 9.73 -14.29 -11.69
N LYS A 155 9.87 -14.57 -10.39
CA LYS A 155 10.33 -15.88 -9.91
C LYS A 155 9.31 -16.97 -10.20
N GLU A 156 8.02 -16.71 -10.02
CA GLU A 156 6.96 -17.64 -10.38
C GLU A 156 6.87 -17.85 -11.89
N GLU A 157 6.96 -16.78 -12.68
CA GLU A 157 6.89 -16.86 -14.13
C GLU A 157 8.05 -17.70 -14.69
N PHE A 158 9.27 -17.46 -14.20
CA PHE A 158 10.44 -18.27 -14.56
C PHE A 158 10.26 -19.75 -14.21
N LYS A 159 9.65 -20.06 -13.06
CA LYS A 159 9.32 -21.46 -12.70
C LYS A 159 8.31 -22.07 -13.67
N ARG A 160 7.26 -21.34 -14.01
CA ARG A 160 6.23 -21.80 -14.97
C ARG A 160 6.84 -22.06 -16.35
N GLU A 161 7.72 -21.19 -16.82
CA GLU A 161 8.45 -21.41 -18.08
C GLU A 161 9.31 -22.67 -18.04
N GLN A 162 10.05 -22.88 -16.95
CA GLN A 162 10.84 -24.11 -16.78
C GLN A 162 9.96 -25.36 -16.73
N GLU A 163 8.83 -25.32 -16.01
CA GLU A 163 7.89 -26.43 -15.94
C GLU A 163 7.27 -26.74 -17.30
N LYS A 164 6.87 -25.71 -18.06
CA LYS A 164 6.39 -25.86 -19.44
C LYS A 164 7.46 -26.48 -20.34
N ALA A 165 8.70 -25.97 -20.29
CA ALA A 165 9.79 -26.51 -21.10
C ALA A 165 10.07 -27.98 -20.78
N ARG A 166 10.08 -28.36 -19.49
CA ARG A 166 10.21 -29.77 -19.07
C ARG A 166 9.03 -30.62 -19.51
N ALA A 167 7.81 -30.10 -19.44
CA ALA A 167 6.61 -30.82 -19.89
C ALA A 167 6.62 -31.03 -21.41
N GLU A 168 7.04 -30.04 -22.19
CA GLU A 168 7.21 -30.15 -23.65
C GLU A 168 8.32 -31.13 -24.03
N GLU A 169 9.43 -31.13 -23.29
CA GLU A 169 10.52 -32.09 -23.46
C GLU A 169 10.03 -33.52 -23.15
N GLN A 170 9.34 -33.71 -22.02
CA GLN A 170 8.75 -35.00 -21.66
C GLN A 170 7.74 -35.48 -22.71
N ALA A 171 6.86 -34.60 -23.19
CA ALA A 171 5.91 -34.94 -24.26
C ALA A 171 6.62 -35.36 -25.56
N ARG A 172 7.76 -34.73 -25.90
CA ARG A 172 8.60 -35.15 -27.04
C ARG A 172 9.20 -36.53 -26.84
N TYR A 173 9.69 -36.84 -25.64
CA TYR A 173 10.19 -38.17 -25.29
C TYR A 173 9.08 -39.22 -25.38
N ASP A 174 7.92 -38.95 -24.79
CA ASP A 174 6.77 -39.87 -24.82
C ASP A 174 6.26 -40.09 -26.25
N GLU A 175 6.20 -39.05 -27.09
CA GLU A 175 5.81 -39.18 -28.49
C GLU A 175 6.84 -39.99 -29.30
N ALA A 176 8.13 -39.81 -29.03
CA ALA A 176 9.19 -40.61 -29.65
C ALA A 176 9.09 -42.08 -29.25
N ASP A 177 8.82 -42.38 -27.98
CA ASP A 177 8.63 -43.75 -27.50
C ASP A 177 7.38 -44.39 -28.14
N ILE A 178 6.26 -43.67 -28.21
CA ILE A 178 5.04 -44.14 -28.90
C ILE A 178 5.32 -44.42 -30.38
N LYS A 179 6.09 -43.57 -31.07
CA LYS A 179 6.48 -43.80 -32.48
C LYS A 179 7.32 -45.06 -32.62
N GLU A 180 8.27 -45.27 -31.72
CA GLU A 180 9.14 -46.45 -31.67
C GLU A 180 8.34 -47.73 -31.40
N GLN A 181 7.44 -47.72 -30.42
CA GLN A 181 6.53 -48.84 -30.13
C GLN A 181 5.65 -49.18 -31.34
N ASN A 182 5.03 -48.17 -31.96
CA ASN A 182 4.22 -48.36 -33.17
C ASN A 182 5.03 -48.93 -34.34
N LYS A 183 6.30 -48.52 -34.49
CA LYS A 183 7.20 -49.08 -35.51
C LYS A 183 7.48 -50.56 -35.23
N ARG A 184 7.81 -50.92 -33.98
CA ARG A 184 8.01 -52.32 -33.55
C ARG A 184 6.76 -53.17 -33.77
N GLU A 185 5.57 -52.65 -33.47
CA GLU A 185 4.31 -53.34 -33.74
C GLU A 185 4.09 -53.58 -35.25
N LYS A 186 4.35 -52.56 -36.08
CA LYS A 186 4.24 -52.69 -37.54
C LYS A 186 5.22 -53.75 -38.07
N GLU A 187 6.46 -53.74 -37.59
CA GLU A 187 7.47 -54.75 -37.93
C GLU A 187 7.04 -56.15 -37.49
N TYR A 188 6.50 -56.31 -36.28
CA TYR A 188 5.97 -57.59 -35.81
C TYR A 188 4.81 -58.09 -36.67
N LYS A 189 3.84 -57.22 -36.99
CA LYS A 189 2.70 -57.55 -37.87
C LYS A 189 3.17 -57.95 -39.28
N TYR A 190 4.17 -57.26 -39.82
CA TYR A 190 4.77 -57.60 -41.11
C TYR A 190 5.43 -58.98 -41.09
N LYS A 191 6.31 -59.23 -40.11
CA LYS A 191 6.97 -60.54 -39.92
C LYS A 191 5.96 -61.67 -39.70
N LYS A 192 4.87 -61.42 -38.99
CA LYS A 192 3.78 -62.39 -38.81
C LYS A 192 3.07 -62.71 -40.13
N LYS A 193 2.73 -61.69 -40.93
CA LYS A 193 2.14 -61.87 -42.26
C LYS A 193 3.06 -62.62 -43.22
N GLU A 194 4.37 -62.36 -43.17
CA GLU A 194 5.34 -63.12 -43.97
C GLU A 194 5.36 -64.60 -43.58
N LYS A 195 5.40 -64.90 -42.27
CA LYS A 195 5.32 -66.28 -41.76
C LYS A 195 4.00 -66.98 -42.11
N GLU A 196 2.89 -66.25 -42.18
CA GLU A 196 1.58 -66.80 -42.60
C GLU A 196 1.53 -67.04 -44.12
N LYS A 197 2.05 -66.12 -44.94
CA LYS A 197 2.22 -66.33 -46.39
C LYS A 197 3.14 -67.50 -46.72
N GLU A 198 4.13 -67.76 -45.88
CA GLU A 198 5.03 -68.91 -46.01
C GLU A 198 4.31 -70.24 -45.70
N LYS A 199 3.28 -70.22 -44.85
CA LYS A 199 2.43 -71.37 -44.52
C LYS A 199 1.33 -71.67 -45.55
N GLU A 200 0.91 -70.69 -46.35
CA GLU A 200 -0.19 -70.81 -47.33
C GLU A 200 0.26 -71.18 -48.76
N LYS A 201 1.54 -71.51 -49.00
CA LYS A 201 1.96 -71.97 -50.33
C LYS A 201 1.40 -73.38 -50.64
N PRO A 202 0.78 -73.61 -51.83
CA PRO A 202 0.31 -74.93 -52.23
C PRO A 202 1.46 -75.93 -52.38
N GLN A 203 1.28 -77.15 -51.86
CA GLN A 203 2.17 -78.28 -52.12
C GLN A 203 1.87 -78.87 -53.50
N GLN A 204 2.86 -78.89 -54.40
CA GLN A 204 2.92 -79.70 -55.62
C GLN A 204 4.39 -79.83 -56.11
N PRO A 205 4.73 -80.84 -56.94
CA PRO A 205 5.44 -82.07 -56.55
C PRO A 205 6.96 -82.07 -56.81
N LYS A 206 7.61 -83.10 -56.22
CA LYS A 206 9.05 -83.39 -56.20
C LYS A 206 9.74 -83.39 -57.58
N GLU A 207 10.80 -82.61 -57.69
CA GLU A 207 12.03 -82.99 -58.40
C GLU A 207 13.23 -82.62 -57.53
N GLU A 208 13.99 -83.64 -57.12
CA GLU A 208 15.28 -83.46 -56.45
C GLU A 208 16.37 -83.30 -57.51
N PRO A 209 17.15 -82.20 -57.53
CA PRO A 209 18.48 -82.24 -58.08
C PRO A 209 19.47 -82.42 -56.94
N LYS A 210 20.20 -83.52 -57.06
CA LYS A 210 21.45 -83.79 -56.38
C LYS A 210 22.42 -82.61 -56.53
N THR A 211 22.91 -82.14 -55.38
CA THR A 211 24.34 -82.00 -55.04
C THR A 211 25.05 -80.64 -55.07
N TYR A 212 25.88 -80.51 -54.03
CA TYR A 212 27.09 -79.71 -53.80
C TYR A 212 26.95 -78.23 -53.42
N SER A 213 27.28 -77.97 -52.15
CA SER A 213 27.75 -76.66 -51.67
C SER A 213 28.97 -76.27 -52.52
N ARG A 214 28.73 -75.42 -53.52
CA ARG A 214 29.75 -74.86 -54.45
C ARG A 214 30.96 -74.28 -53.72
N TRP A 215 30.79 -73.87 -52.47
CA TRP A 215 31.83 -73.28 -51.64
C TRP A 215 32.81 -74.31 -51.08
N ASP A 216 32.47 -75.60 -51.05
CA ASP A 216 33.33 -76.69 -50.54
C ASP A 216 34.11 -77.42 -51.66
N SER A 217 33.96 -76.99 -52.91
CA SER A 217 34.73 -77.56 -54.01
C SER A 217 36.22 -77.24 -53.87
N SER A 218 37.07 -78.23 -54.13
CA SER A 218 38.53 -78.05 -54.18
C SER A 218 39.00 -77.38 -55.47
N ASN A 219 38.12 -77.17 -56.46
CA ASN A 219 38.44 -76.49 -57.70
C ASN A 219 38.17 -74.96 -57.59
N PRO A 220 39.20 -74.09 -57.67
CA PRO A 220 39.03 -72.63 -57.59
C PRO A 220 38.10 -72.04 -58.67
N TYR A 221 38.05 -72.64 -59.86
CA TYR A 221 37.19 -72.19 -60.95
C TYR A 221 35.71 -72.44 -60.65
N GLU A 222 35.38 -73.54 -59.97
CA GLU A 222 34.01 -73.86 -59.54
C GLU A 222 33.55 -72.93 -58.40
N VAL A 223 34.44 -72.62 -57.44
CA VAL A 223 34.15 -71.67 -56.35
C VAL A 223 33.79 -70.30 -56.93
N LEU A 224 34.59 -69.79 -57.87
CA LEU A 224 34.29 -68.53 -58.57
C LEU A 224 33.18 -68.66 -59.63
N GLY A 225 32.82 -69.87 -60.04
CA GLY A 225 31.76 -70.19 -61.01
C GLY A 225 32.10 -69.70 -62.41
N ILE A 226 33.34 -69.90 -62.81
CA ILE A 226 33.91 -69.51 -64.10
C ILE A 226 34.50 -70.73 -64.80
N SER A 227 34.79 -70.61 -66.09
CA SER A 227 35.43 -71.69 -66.84
C SER A 227 36.94 -71.72 -66.55
N GLU A 228 37.58 -72.87 -66.67
CA GLU A 228 39.05 -72.99 -66.59
C GLU A 228 39.78 -72.15 -67.64
N ASN A 229 39.10 -71.86 -68.76
CA ASN A 229 39.61 -71.00 -69.84
C ASN A 229 39.32 -69.50 -69.64
N SER A 230 38.79 -69.10 -68.48
CA SER A 230 38.42 -67.70 -68.24
C SER A 230 39.64 -66.79 -68.16
N THR A 231 39.52 -65.60 -68.74
CA THR A 231 40.61 -64.62 -68.75
C THR A 231 40.83 -63.99 -67.37
N LYS A 232 42.02 -63.45 -67.11
CA LYS A 232 42.31 -62.72 -65.85
C LYS A 232 41.30 -61.60 -65.54
N GLN A 233 40.73 -60.99 -66.58
CA GLN A 233 39.69 -59.97 -66.44
C GLN A 233 38.36 -60.57 -65.95
N GLU A 234 37.97 -61.74 -66.47
CA GLU A 234 36.78 -62.48 -66.05
C GLU A 234 36.90 -63.01 -64.62
N ILE A 235 38.06 -63.56 -64.25
CA ILE A 235 38.36 -64.02 -62.89
C ILE A 235 38.18 -62.86 -61.89
N LYS A 236 38.76 -61.69 -62.20
CA LYS A 236 38.65 -60.49 -61.36
C LYS A 236 37.22 -59.95 -61.29
N LYS A 237 36.45 -60.04 -62.37
CA LYS A 237 35.05 -59.61 -62.42
C LYS A 237 34.16 -60.53 -61.57
N ALA A 238 34.33 -61.85 -61.70
CA ALA A 238 33.61 -62.85 -60.91
C ALA A 238 33.90 -62.68 -59.41
N TYR A 239 35.17 -62.54 -59.04
CA TYR A 239 35.59 -62.25 -57.67
C TYR A 239 34.90 -61.00 -57.09
N ARG A 240 34.95 -59.86 -57.81
CA ARG A 240 34.35 -58.61 -57.33
C ARG A 240 32.85 -58.72 -57.12
N ASN A 241 32.15 -59.42 -58.01
CA ASN A 241 30.71 -59.62 -57.89
C ASN A 241 30.39 -60.49 -56.67
N LEU A 242 31.12 -61.58 -56.46
CA LEU A 242 30.91 -62.47 -55.32
C LEU A 242 31.29 -61.80 -53.99
N ALA A 243 32.40 -61.08 -53.94
CA ALA A 243 32.83 -60.33 -52.75
C ALA A 243 31.82 -59.24 -52.36
N LYS A 244 31.17 -58.62 -53.36
CA LYS A 244 30.08 -57.67 -53.12
C LYS A 244 28.81 -58.33 -52.61
N ILE A 245 28.54 -59.59 -52.95
CA ILE A 245 27.32 -60.28 -52.50
C ILE A 245 27.51 -60.85 -51.08
N TYR A 246 28.70 -61.38 -50.80
CA TYR A 246 29.02 -62.07 -49.54
C TYR A 246 29.84 -61.22 -48.56
N HIS A 247 29.83 -59.89 -48.69
CA HIS A 247 30.49 -59.01 -47.73
C HIS A 247 29.75 -59.04 -46.37
N PRO A 248 30.45 -59.21 -45.22
CA PRO A 248 29.80 -59.27 -43.91
C PRO A 248 29.01 -57.98 -43.57
N ASP A 249 29.49 -56.81 -44.00
CA ASP A 249 28.81 -55.52 -43.77
C ASP A 249 27.42 -55.40 -44.44
N LEU A 250 27.04 -56.30 -45.35
CA LEU A 250 25.74 -56.25 -46.03
C LEU A 250 24.64 -57.03 -45.32
N THR A 251 24.95 -57.88 -44.33
CA THR A 251 23.98 -58.76 -43.69
C THR A 251 24.10 -58.78 -42.16
N LEU A 252 23.08 -58.24 -41.47
CA LEU A 252 23.02 -58.15 -40.00
C LEU A 252 22.66 -59.48 -39.30
N THR A 253 22.20 -60.50 -40.03
CA THR A 253 21.64 -61.75 -39.46
C THR A 253 22.38 -63.03 -39.87
N LYS A 254 23.34 -62.95 -40.80
CA LYS A 254 24.07 -64.11 -41.37
C LYS A 254 25.57 -63.84 -41.53
N GLU A 255 26.13 -63.01 -40.66
CA GLU A 255 27.51 -62.53 -40.73
C GLU A 255 28.53 -63.69 -40.72
N GLU A 256 28.32 -64.71 -39.89
CA GLU A 256 29.22 -65.87 -39.78
C GLU A 256 29.28 -66.70 -41.09
N GLU A 257 28.12 -66.97 -41.70
CA GLU A 257 28.03 -67.78 -42.94
C GLU A 257 28.67 -67.06 -44.13
N TYR A 258 28.45 -65.75 -44.23
CA TYR A 258 28.99 -64.92 -45.31
C TYR A 258 30.50 -64.73 -45.16
N THR A 259 31.00 -64.60 -43.92
CA THR A 259 32.43 -64.54 -43.63
C THR A 259 33.14 -65.81 -44.09
N VAL A 260 32.58 -66.99 -43.80
CA VAL A 260 33.15 -68.28 -44.24
C VAL A 260 33.13 -68.41 -45.76
N ILE A 261 32.04 -68.03 -46.43
CA ILE A 261 31.94 -68.08 -47.90
C ILE A 261 32.93 -67.10 -48.55
N LEU A 262 33.06 -65.88 -48.03
CA LEU A 262 33.98 -64.87 -48.53
C LEU A 262 35.44 -65.31 -48.39
N GLN A 263 35.81 -65.95 -47.28
CA GLN A 263 37.15 -66.53 -47.10
C GLN A 263 37.47 -67.55 -48.20
N LYS A 264 36.51 -68.41 -48.58
CA LYS A 264 36.71 -69.41 -49.63
C LYS A 264 36.81 -68.77 -51.02
N ILE A 265 36.02 -67.73 -51.29
CA ILE A 265 36.11 -66.93 -52.53
C ILE A 265 37.47 -66.24 -52.64
N ASN A 266 37.96 -65.63 -51.54
CA ASN A 266 39.27 -64.99 -51.50
C ASN A 266 40.39 -66.00 -51.77
N LYS A 267 40.32 -67.18 -51.14
CA LYS A 267 41.30 -68.26 -51.35
C LYS A 267 41.30 -68.74 -52.81
N ALA A 268 40.13 -68.94 -53.41
CA ALA A 268 40.02 -69.33 -54.81
C ALA A 268 40.59 -68.26 -55.76
N TYR A 269 40.33 -66.97 -55.49
CA TYR A 269 40.88 -65.88 -56.28
C TYR A 269 42.41 -65.77 -56.17
N GLU A 270 42.99 -65.93 -54.98
CA GLU A 270 44.44 -65.88 -54.78
C GLU A 270 45.17 -67.03 -55.51
N VAL A 271 44.54 -68.20 -55.66
CA VAL A 271 45.10 -69.31 -56.46
C VAL A 271 45.07 -69.01 -57.96
N LEU A 272 44.11 -68.21 -58.44
CA LEU A 272 43.87 -67.97 -59.87
C LEU A 272 44.45 -66.64 -60.40
N LYS A 273 45.06 -65.82 -59.54
CA LYS A 273 45.50 -64.45 -59.83
C LYS A 273 46.79 -64.36 -60.66
#